data_AF-A0A7C3XRN1-F1
#
_entry.id   AF-A0A7C3XRN1-F1
#
_cell.length_a   1.000
_cell.length_b   1.000
_cell.length_c   1.000
_cell.angle_alpha   90.00
_cell.angle_beta   90.00
_cell.angle_gamma   90.00
#
_symmetry.space_group_name_H-M   'P 1'
#
loop_
_entity.id
_entity.type
_entity.pdbx_description
1 polymer ?
#
loop_
_entity_poly.entity_id
_entity_poly.type
_entity_poly.pdbx_seq_one_letter_code
_entity_poly.pdbx_strand_id
1 'polypeptide(L)'
;AGLKQDVWTQNLYWGWLYSLLPLITEKSQGYPSFMTNSAWTAKELNTYVGSWTELKHDTILYAKQVYAEAGAAPLGPLKDKVVIDDRGYVEPNPYVYARIAALLEMTKEGLASRGIISEDMVNNLDKMRSLAISLKEISEKELNDEKITNDEYELIRSYGGQLWHFWHEIIKEDIEEMATATDLDEDPAAIVADVATDPNGQVLEEATGKIFNIYVIAPVEGKLKLTKGAVYSQYEFTWPLNDRLTDKKWREILEDKSKMPSLPEWTKVFIAE
;
A
#
# COMPACT_ATOMS: atom_id res chain seq x y z
N ALA A 1 9.55 13.25 22.80
CA ALA A 1 9.88 11.96 23.46
C ALA A 1 9.06 10.87 22.80
N GLY A 2 9.70 9.83 22.27
CA GLY A 2 8.99 8.74 21.57
C GLY A 2 8.47 7.68 22.55
N LEU A 3 7.50 6.88 22.10
CA LEU A 3 7.09 5.67 22.82
C LEU A 3 8.26 4.67 22.89
N LYS A 4 8.31 3.88 23.98
CA LYS A 4 9.31 2.81 24.13
C LYS A 4 9.05 1.70 23.11
N GLN A 5 10.09 0.93 22.77
CA GLN A 5 10.01 -0.12 21.76
C GLN A 5 9.01 -1.22 22.09
N ASP A 6 8.90 -1.61 23.36
CA ASP A 6 7.94 -2.60 23.85
C ASP A 6 6.48 -2.18 23.59
N VAL A 7 6.19 -0.87 23.65
CA VAL A 7 4.86 -0.33 23.30
C VAL A 7 4.58 -0.47 21.80
N TRP A 8 5.57 -0.23 20.95
CA TRP A 8 5.43 -0.38 19.50
C TRP A 8 5.25 -1.84 19.08
N THR A 9 5.83 -2.79 19.81
CA THR A 9 5.78 -4.21 19.46
C THR A 9 4.75 -4.99 20.27
N GLN A 10 3.85 -4.32 20.98
CA GLN A 10 2.92 -4.99 21.92
C GLN A 10 1.81 -5.80 21.23
N ASN A 11 1.38 -5.40 20.04
CA ASN A 11 0.35 -6.09 19.26
C ASN A 11 0.45 -5.72 17.76
N LEU A 12 -0.35 -6.40 16.93
CA LEU A 12 -0.35 -6.22 15.48
C LEU A 12 -0.64 -4.77 15.04
N TYR A 13 -1.58 -4.09 15.71
CA TYR A 13 -1.94 -2.70 15.41
C TYR A 13 -0.75 -1.76 15.57
N TRP A 14 -0.10 -1.79 16.72
CA TRP A 14 1.09 -0.95 16.98
C TRP A 14 2.28 -1.37 16.10
N GLY A 15 2.44 -2.67 15.85
CA GLY A 15 3.47 -3.21 14.98
C GLY A 15 3.33 -2.74 13.53
N TRP A 16 2.09 -2.63 13.03
CA TRP A 16 1.81 -2.09 11.69
C TRP A 16 2.23 -0.63 11.58
N LEU A 17 1.77 0.23 12.50
CA LEU A 17 2.17 1.64 12.53
C LEU A 17 3.67 1.81 12.67
N TYR A 18 4.28 1.03 13.56
CA TYR A 18 5.73 1.04 13.74
C TYR A 18 6.48 0.64 12.46
N SER A 19 5.94 -0.28 11.67
CA SER A 19 6.54 -0.70 10.40
C SER A 19 6.59 0.42 9.37
N LEU A 20 5.61 1.33 9.39
CA LEU A 20 5.49 2.43 8.44
C LEU A 20 6.13 3.74 8.92
N LEU A 21 6.45 3.89 10.20
CA LEU A 21 7.14 5.09 10.72
C LEU A 21 8.39 5.52 9.94
N PRO A 22 9.22 4.63 9.35
CA PRO A 22 10.37 5.07 8.57
C PRO A 22 10.01 5.85 7.29
N LEU A 23 8.76 5.76 6.79
CA LEU A 23 8.28 6.56 5.66
C LEU A 23 8.35 8.06 5.97
N ILE A 24 7.88 8.47 7.16
CA ILE A 24 7.82 9.87 7.58
C ILE A 24 9.14 10.40 8.17
N THR A 25 10.22 9.64 8.05
CA THR A 25 11.56 10.11 8.41
C THR A 25 12.18 10.84 7.23
N GLU A 26 12.66 12.08 7.45
CA GLU A 26 13.29 12.88 6.40
C GLU A 26 14.49 12.13 5.79
N LYS A 27 14.50 12.06 4.46
CA LYS A 27 15.55 11.38 3.70
C LYS A 27 16.64 12.38 3.35
N SER A 28 17.86 12.11 3.80
CA SER A 28 19.01 12.99 3.62
C SER A 28 19.92 12.53 2.47
N GLN A 29 21.11 13.14 2.38
CA GLN A 29 22.18 12.73 1.48
C GLN A 29 22.41 11.21 1.55
N GLY A 30 22.49 10.58 0.37
CA GLY A 30 22.59 9.12 0.20
C GLY A 30 21.33 8.47 -0.39
N TYR A 31 20.19 9.15 -0.34
CA TYR A 31 18.96 8.72 -1.04
C TYR A 31 18.86 9.31 -2.45
N PRO A 32 18.08 8.70 -3.36
CA PRO A 32 17.77 9.26 -4.67
C PRO A 32 17.17 10.67 -4.56
N SER A 33 17.48 11.53 -5.54
CA SER A 33 17.06 12.95 -5.52
C SER A 33 15.54 13.16 -5.43
N PHE A 34 14.76 12.22 -5.96
CA PHE A 34 13.30 12.28 -5.86
C PHE A 34 12.81 12.09 -4.41
N MET A 35 13.59 11.51 -3.50
CA MET A 35 13.21 11.27 -2.09
C MET A 35 13.57 12.41 -1.14
N THR A 36 14.47 13.30 -1.53
CA THR A 36 15.05 14.32 -0.63
C THR A 36 14.32 15.66 -0.68
N ASN A 37 13.09 15.69 -1.19
CA ASN A 37 12.31 16.92 -1.34
C ASN A 37 10.98 16.85 -0.55
N SER A 38 10.37 18.02 -0.33
CA SER A 38 9.14 18.15 0.44
C SER A 38 7.94 17.47 -0.21
N ALA A 39 7.89 17.41 -1.55
CA ALA A 39 6.82 16.73 -2.27
C ALA A 39 6.84 15.22 -1.98
N TRP A 40 8.03 14.62 -1.94
CA TRP A 40 8.19 13.22 -1.54
C TRP A 40 7.83 12.98 -0.08
N THR A 41 8.26 13.88 0.82
CA THR A 41 7.89 13.79 2.24
C THR A 41 6.37 13.83 2.44
N ALA A 42 5.67 14.69 1.69
CA ALA A 42 4.21 14.74 1.68
C ALA A 42 3.60 13.46 1.08
N LYS A 43 4.16 12.92 -0.01
CA LYS A 43 3.75 11.61 -0.56
C LYS A 43 3.91 10.49 0.48
N GLU A 44 5.02 10.44 1.22
CA GLU A 44 5.24 9.45 2.28
C GLU A 44 4.23 9.57 3.42
N LEU A 45 3.91 10.80 3.82
CA LEU A 45 2.85 11.05 4.79
C LEU A 45 1.49 10.56 4.26
N ASN A 46 1.18 10.81 2.99
CA ASN A 46 -0.03 10.29 2.34
C ASN A 46 -0.08 8.76 2.34
N THR A 47 1.04 8.08 2.06
CA THR A 47 1.12 6.62 2.17
C THR A 47 0.89 6.15 3.61
N TYR A 48 1.48 6.82 4.60
CA TYR A 48 1.32 6.48 6.01
C TYR A 48 -0.14 6.64 6.47
N VAL A 49 -0.78 7.77 6.16
CA VAL A 49 -2.17 8.06 6.55
C VAL A 49 -3.16 7.19 5.79
N GLY A 50 -2.93 6.94 4.50
CA GLY A 50 -3.69 5.98 3.70
C GLY A 50 -3.69 4.58 4.31
N SER A 51 -2.51 4.06 4.65
CA SER A 51 -2.42 2.75 5.30
C SER A 51 -3.00 2.74 6.72
N TRP A 52 -2.93 3.86 7.46
CA TRP A 52 -3.61 3.97 8.74
C TRP A 52 -5.14 3.97 8.61
N THR A 53 -5.67 4.54 7.53
CA THR A 53 -7.10 4.52 7.21
C THR A 53 -7.59 3.11 6.95
N GLU A 54 -6.86 2.33 6.14
CA GLU A 54 -7.10 0.89 5.93
C GLU A 54 -7.07 0.14 7.26
N LEU A 55 -6.05 0.36 8.10
CA LEU A 55 -5.97 -0.28 9.42
C LEU A 55 -7.14 0.11 10.34
N LYS A 56 -7.62 1.36 10.27
CA LYS A 56 -8.78 1.81 11.05
C LYS A 56 -10.04 1.11 10.58
N HIS A 57 -10.28 1.07 9.27
CA HIS A 57 -11.40 0.35 8.68
C HIS A 57 -11.40 -1.13 9.09
N ASP A 58 -10.28 -1.84 8.91
CA ASP A 58 -10.14 -3.27 9.24
C ASP A 58 -10.36 -3.58 10.74
N THR A 59 -10.11 -2.60 11.62
CA THR A 59 -10.31 -2.77 13.07
C THR A 59 -11.71 -2.37 13.55
N ILE A 60 -12.52 -1.71 12.72
CA ILE A 60 -13.91 -1.33 13.00
C ILE A 60 -14.86 -2.42 12.47
N LEU A 61 -14.88 -3.61 13.09
CA LEU A 61 -15.88 -4.71 12.97
C LEU A 61 -16.61 -4.96 11.61
N TYR A 62 -16.05 -4.53 10.49
CA TYR A 62 -16.50 -4.72 9.13
C TYR A 62 -15.26 -5.07 8.34
N ALA A 63 -15.11 -6.35 8.01
CA ALA A 63 -14.13 -6.76 7.01
C ALA A 63 -14.91 -7.04 5.72
N LYS A 64 -14.80 -6.14 4.74
CA LYS A 64 -14.86 -6.50 3.34
C LYS A 64 -13.55 -6.00 2.72
N GLN A 65 -12.88 -6.88 1.98
CA GLN A 65 -11.46 -6.75 1.65
C GLN A 65 -11.23 -6.04 0.31
N VAL A 66 -10.11 -5.31 0.23
CA VAL A 66 -9.84 -4.32 -0.82
C VAL A 66 -8.93 -4.88 -1.93
N TYR A 67 -9.20 -4.47 -3.18
CA TYR A 67 -8.56 -4.96 -4.41
C TYR A 67 -7.51 -4.01 -5.02
N ALA A 68 -6.46 -4.56 -5.65
CA ALA A 68 -5.49 -3.86 -6.49
C ALA A 68 -5.25 -4.61 -7.80
N GLU A 69 -5.38 -3.92 -8.94
CA GLU A 69 -5.17 -4.50 -10.27
C GLU A 69 -3.69 -4.84 -10.53
N ALA A 70 -3.46 -6.04 -11.05
CA ALA A 70 -2.24 -6.35 -11.78
C ALA A 70 -2.20 -5.47 -13.04
N GLY A 71 -1.36 -4.43 -13.03
CA GLY A 71 -1.10 -3.57 -14.19
C GLY A 71 -0.43 -4.35 -15.32
N ALA A 72 -1.21 -5.06 -16.13
CA ALA A 72 -0.74 -5.57 -17.41
C ALA A 72 -0.74 -4.42 -18.43
N ALA A 73 0.43 -4.10 -18.97
CA ALA A 73 0.49 -3.30 -20.20
C ALA A 73 -0.40 -3.97 -21.28
N PRO A 74 -1.08 -3.20 -22.15
CA PRO A 74 -1.99 -3.79 -23.13
C PRO A 74 -1.25 -4.81 -24.00
N LEU A 75 -1.65 -6.08 -23.88
CA LEU A 75 -1.27 -7.15 -24.79
C LEU A 75 -2.01 -6.97 -26.13
N GLY A 76 -1.65 -5.93 -26.87
CA GLY A 76 -1.94 -5.85 -28.29
C GLY A 76 -1.07 -6.85 -29.06
N PRO A 77 -1.50 -7.38 -30.22
CA PRO A 77 -0.65 -8.23 -31.03
C PRO A 77 0.63 -7.46 -31.41
N LEU A 78 1.77 -7.89 -30.88
CA LEU A 78 3.10 -7.36 -31.17
C LEU A 78 3.44 -7.63 -32.65
N LYS A 79 3.02 -6.74 -33.54
CA LYS A 79 3.74 -6.52 -34.79
C LYS A 79 5.02 -5.78 -34.40
N ASP A 80 6.14 -6.47 -34.60
CA ASP A 80 7.50 -6.06 -34.26
C ASP A 80 7.78 -5.99 -32.75
N LYS A 81 8.50 -6.99 -32.21
CA LYS A 81 8.99 -7.01 -30.83
C LYS A 81 10.00 -5.87 -30.62
N VAL A 82 9.51 -4.66 -30.36
CA VAL A 82 10.31 -3.65 -29.67
C VAL A 82 10.57 -4.21 -28.28
N VAL A 83 11.82 -4.57 -27.98
CA VAL A 83 12.24 -4.89 -26.61
C VAL A 83 12.20 -3.57 -25.85
N ILE A 84 11.06 -3.29 -25.22
CA ILE A 84 10.93 -2.18 -24.28
C ILE A 84 11.67 -2.60 -23.01
N ASP A 85 12.62 -1.79 -22.58
CA ASP A 85 13.27 -1.96 -21.28
C ASP A 85 12.25 -1.64 -20.18
N ASP A 86 11.62 -2.67 -19.65
CA ASP A 86 10.51 -2.65 -18.69
C ASP A 86 10.96 -2.85 -17.24
N ARG A 87 12.27 -2.71 -16.99
CA ARG A 87 12.84 -2.85 -15.64
C ARG A 87 12.31 -1.76 -14.72
N GLY A 88 11.68 -2.20 -13.63
CA GLY A 88 11.18 -1.32 -12.57
C GLY A 88 12.25 -0.94 -11.56
N TYR A 89 11.80 -0.28 -10.49
CA TYR A 89 12.63 0.23 -9.41
C TYR A 89 11.86 0.05 -8.10
N VAL A 90 12.52 -0.50 -7.07
CA VAL A 90 11.94 -0.60 -5.73
C VAL A 90 12.24 0.69 -4.98
N GLU A 91 11.21 1.34 -4.48
CA GLU A 91 11.38 2.54 -3.65
C GLU A 91 12.24 2.22 -2.42
N PRO A 92 13.40 2.87 -2.23
CA PRO A 92 14.40 2.36 -1.32
C PRO A 92 14.09 2.74 0.13
N ASN A 93 13.19 1.95 0.74
CA ASN A 93 12.80 2.04 2.14
C ASN A 93 13.11 0.74 2.88
N PRO A 94 14.39 0.35 3.01
CA PRO A 94 14.78 -0.97 3.55
C PRO A 94 14.27 -1.20 4.97
N TYR A 95 14.20 -0.15 5.80
CA TYR A 95 13.66 -0.25 7.15
C TYR A 95 12.17 -0.57 7.20
N VAL A 96 11.38 -0.10 6.22
CA VAL A 96 9.94 -0.41 6.14
C VAL A 96 9.77 -1.88 5.83
N TYR A 97 10.43 -2.35 4.77
CA TYR A 97 10.39 -3.75 4.36
C TYR A 97 10.91 -4.71 5.45
N ALA A 98 12.00 -4.34 6.14
CA ALA A 98 12.52 -5.11 7.26
C ALA A 98 11.52 -5.22 8.42
N ARG A 99 10.83 -4.13 8.76
CA ARG A 99 9.83 -4.13 9.84
C ARG A 99 8.57 -4.90 9.45
N ILE A 100 8.12 -4.81 8.19
CA ILE A 100 7.03 -5.64 7.66
C ILE A 100 7.39 -7.12 7.75
N ALA A 101 8.59 -7.52 7.33
CA ALA A 101 9.05 -8.90 7.44
C ALA A 101 9.07 -9.40 8.89
N ALA A 102 9.52 -8.56 9.83
CA ALA A 102 9.50 -8.88 11.25
C ALA A 102 8.06 -9.00 11.79
N LEU A 103 7.14 -8.13 11.37
CA LEU A 103 5.73 -8.17 11.77
C LEU A 103 5.04 -9.44 11.28
N LEU A 104 5.34 -9.88 10.06
CA LEU A 104 4.82 -11.13 9.49
C LEU A 104 5.30 -12.35 10.29
N GLU A 105 6.58 -12.39 10.68
CA GLU A 105 7.12 -13.45 11.53
C GLU A 105 6.45 -13.44 12.92
N MET A 106 6.34 -12.27 13.56
CA MET A 106 5.65 -12.11 14.85
C MET A 106 4.19 -12.55 14.78
N THR A 107 3.51 -12.28 13.66
CA THR A 107 2.13 -12.69 13.41
C THR A 107 2.04 -14.22 13.31
N LYS A 108 2.92 -14.84 12.52
CA LYS A 108 3.00 -16.30 12.38
C LYS A 108 3.25 -16.98 13.72
N GLU A 109 4.26 -16.57 14.47
CA GLU A 109 4.58 -17.11 15.80
C GLU A 109 3.43 -16.88 16.79
N GLY A 110 2.83 -15.69 16.76
CA GLY A 110 1.70 -15.33 17.59
C GLY A 110 0.49 -16.24 17.36
N LEU A 111 0.11 -16.49 16.11
CA LEU A 111 -0.99 -17.38 15.76
C LEU A 111 -0.67 -18.85 16.10
N ALA A 112 0.57 -19.28 15.83
CA ALA A 112 1.05 -20.63 16.16
C ALA A 112 1.00 -20.92 17.66
N SER A 113 1.49 -20.00 18.49
CA SER A 113 1.48 -20.15 19.96
C SER A 113 0.06 -20.24 20.55
N ARG A 114 -0.94 -19.74 19.83
CA ARG A 114 -2.36 -19.77 20.22
C ARG A 114 -3.11 -20.97 19.62
N GLY A 115 -2.46 -21.77 18.77
CA GLY A 115 -3.07 -22.94 18.12
C GLY A 115 -4.15 -22.59 17.09
N ILE A 116 -4.10 -21.38 16.51
CA ILE A 116 -5.12 -20.89 15.55
C ILE A 116 -4.55 -20.67 14.14
N ILE A 117 -3.35 -21.18 13.85
CA ILE A 117 -2.72 -21.07 12.54
C ILE A 117 -2.95 -22.37 11.73
N SER A 118 -3.33 -22.25 10.47
CA SER A 118 -3.38 -23.36 9.51
C SER A 118 -2.08 -23.45 8.70
N GLU A 119 -1.86 -24.58 8.01
CA GLU A 119 -0.71 -24.75 7.11
C GLU A 119 -0.73 -23.74 5.95
N ASP A 120 -1.90 -23.47 5.38
CA ASP A 120 -2.09 -22.43 4.36
C ASP A 120 -1.69 -21.04 4.87
N MET A 121 -2.08 -20.69 6.10
CA MET A 121 -1.69 -19.42 6.72
C MET A 121 -0.18 -19.33 6.91
N VAL A 122 0.48 -20.40 7.34
CA VAL A 122 1.95 -20.46 7.45
C VAL A 122 2.59 -20.19 6.09
N ASN A 123 2.15 -20.92 5.06
CA ASN A 123 2.69 -20.80 3.71
C ASN A 123 2.51 -19.38 3.15
N ASN A 124 1.34 -18.76 3.35
CA ASN A 124 1.07 -17.41 2.87
C ASN A 124 1.88 -16.35 3.63
N LEU A 125 1.97 -16.45 4.97
CA LEU A 125 2.81 -15.57 5.78
C LEU A 125 4.30 -15.67 5.40
N ASP A 126 4.79 -16.87 5.13
CA ASP A 126 6.18 -17.10 4.70
C ASP A 126 6.46 -16.53 3.29
N LYS A 127 5.50 -16.65 2.36
CA LYS A 127 5.58 -16.01 1.04
C LYS A 127 5.60 -14.48 1.16
N MET A 128 4.68 -13.89 1.94
CA MET A 128 4.65 -12.44 2.17
C MET A 128 5.95 -11.95 2.81
N ARG A 129 6.46 -12.70 3.79
CA ARG A 129 7.72 -12.37 4.48
C ARG A 129 8.89 -12.43 3.51
N SER A 130 8.96 -13.46 2.67
CA SER A 130 10.00 -13.61 1.65
C SER A 130 9.97 -12.45 0.65
N LEU A 131 8.78 -12.06 0.18
CA LEU A 131 8.62 -10.88 -0.69
C LEU A 131 9.13 -9.60 -0.01
N ALA A 132 8.75 -9.35 1.25
CA ALA A 132 9.24 -8.20 2.00
C ALA A 132 10.77 -8.21 2.17
N ILE A 133 11.38 -9.36 2.43
CA ILE A 133 12.84 -9.50 2.51
C ILE A 133 13.50 -9.20 1.16
N SER A 134 12.97 -9.73 0.05
CA SER A 134 13.53 -9.43 -1.27
C SER A 134 13.41 -7.95 -1.64
N LEU A 135 12.29 -7.28 -1.32
CA LEU A 135 12.15 -5.83 -1.52
C LEU A 135 13.12 -5.03 -0.66
N LYS A 136 13.39 -5.48 0.58
CA LYS A 136 14.44 -4.90 1.44
C LYS A 136 15.81 -5.02 0.77
N GLU A 137 16.18 -6.21 0.31
CA GLU A 137 17.49 -6.47 -0.30
C GLU A 137 17.68 -5.65 -1.58
N ILE A 138 16.67 -5.58 -2.44
CA ILE A 138 16.68 -4.72 -3.64
C ILE A 138 16.83 -3.26 -3.22
N SER A 139 16.10 -2.79 -2.21
CA SER A 139 16.21 -1.41 -1.71
C SER A 139 17.62 -1.07 -1.22
N GLU A 140 18.27 -1.99 -0.51
CA GLU A 140 19.65 -1.81 -0.04
C GLU A 140 20.61 -1.74 -1.24
N LYS A 141 20.42 -2.60 -2.25
CA LYS A 141 21.22 -2.56 -3.48
C LYS A 141 21.03 -1.27 -4.27
N GLU A 142 19.80 -0.80 -4.45
CA GLU A 142 19.48 0.44 -5.16
C GLU A 142 20.06 1.68 -4.43
N LEU A 143 20.19 1.65 -3.09
CA LEU A 143 20.85 2.72 -2.33
C LEU A 143 22.37 2.68 -2.43
N ASN A 144 22.96 1.49 -2.60
CA ASN A 144 24.40 1.29 -2.65
C ASN A 144 24.94 1.26 -4.10
N ASP A 145 24.11 1.58 -5.09
CA ASP A 145 24.44 1.46 -6.52
C ASP A 145 24.95 0.05 -6.90
N GLU A 146 24.44 -0.98 -6.23
CA GLU A 146 24.77 -2.38 -6.49
C GLU A 146 23.95 -2.93 -7.67
N LYS A 147 24.51 -3.94 -8.34
CA LYS A 147 23.83 -4.55 -9.49
C LYS A 147 22.61 -5.36 -9.05
N ILE A 148 21.44 -5.01 -9.58
CA ILE A 148 20.22 -5.81 -9.50
C ILE A 148 20.32 -6.99 -10.48
N THR A 149 19.96 -8.18 -10.02
CA THR A 149 19.99 -9.41 -10.81
C THR A 149 18.76 -9.55 -11.70
N ASN A 150 18.82 -10.43 -12.69
CA ASN A 150 17.67 -10.69 -13.56
C ASN A 150 16.47 -11.21 -12.76
N ASP A 151 16.70 -12.12 -11.80
CA ASP A 151 15.64 -12.69 -10.96
C ASP A 151 14.98 -11.61 -10.08
N GLU A 152 15.75 -10.64 -9.59
CA GLU A 152 15.20 -9.48 -8.88
C GLU A 152 14.37 -8.57 -9.79
N TYR A 153 14.78 -8.36 -11.04
CA TYR A 153 13.95 -7.64 -12.00
C TYR A 153 12.67 -8.41 -12.39
N GLU A 154 12.73 -9.74 -12.47
CA GLU A 154 11.53 -10.58 -12.65
C GLU A 154 10.59 -10.45 -11.44
N LEU A 155 11.12 -10.39 -10.22
CA LEU A 155 10.33 -10.14 -9.01
C LEU A 155 9.62 -8.78 -9.09
N ILE A 156 10.34 -7.72 -9.44
CA ILE A 156 9.76 -6.38 -9.60
C ILE A 156 8.66 -6.39 -10.67
N ARG A 157 8.92 -7.03 -11.82
CA ARG A 157 7.96 -7.15 -12.92
C ARG A 157 6.71 -7.91 -12.51
N SER A 158 6.86 -8.97 -11.72
CA SER A 158 5.76 -9.84 -11.27
C SER A 158 5.09 -9.38 -9.97
N TYR A 159 5.52 -8.25 -9.38
CA TYR A 159 5.04 -7.78 -8.07
C TYR A 159 3.51 -7.68 -7.99
N GLY A 160 2.85 -7.14 -9.01
CA GLY A 160 1.38 -7.09 -9.07
C GLY A 160 0.72 -8.47 -9.06
N GLY A 161 1.34 -9.46 -9.71
CA GLY A 161 0.89 -10.85 -9.66
C GLY A 161 1.08 -11.51 -8.29
N GLN A 162 2.13 -11.14 -7.56
CA GLN A 162 2.33 -11.59 -6.17
C GLN A 162 1.20 -11.06 -5.27
N LEU A 163 0.86 -9.77 -5.39
CA LEU A 163 -0.25 -9.16 -4.64
C LEU A 163 -1.59 -9.81 -4.98
N TRP A 164 -1.84 -10.06 -6.27
CA TRP A 164 -3.03 -10.76 -6.72
C TRP A 164 -3.17 -12.15 -6.11
N HIS A 165 -2.07 -12.91 -6.02
CA HIS A 165 -2.09 -14.22 -5.39
C HIS A 165 -2.48 -14.14 -3.92
N PHE A 166 -1.91 -13.21 -3.15
CA PHE A 166 -2.28 -13.03 -1.75
C PHE A 166 -3.75 -12.64 -1.59
N TRP A 167 -4.24 -11.73 -2.42
CA TRP A 167 -5.65 -11.37 -2.40
C TRP A 167 -6.55 -12.58 -2.65
N HIS A 168 -6.28 -13.34 -3.72
CA HIS A 168 -7.09 -14.50 -4.07
C HIS A 168 -7.14 -15.52 -2.93
N GLU A 169 -6.02 -15.74 -2.24
CA GLU A 169 -5.96 -16.65 -1.09
C GLU A 169 -6.86 -16.24 0.08
N ILE A 170 -7.13 -14.94 0.25
CA ILE A 170 -7.95 -14.46 1.36
C ILE A 170 -9.44 -14.54 1.01
N ILE A 171 -9.82 -14.28 -0.24
CA ILE A 171 -11.22 -14.26 -0.66
C ILE A 171 -11.72 -15.58 -1.27
N LYS A 172 -10.86 -16.59 -1.45
CA LYS A 172 -11.19 -17.86 -2.13
C LYS A 172 -12.39 -18.61 -1.55
N GLU A 173 -12.78 -18.33 -0.31
CA GLU A 173 -13.99 -18.92 0.32
C GLU A 173 -15.28 -18.16 -0.05
N ASP A 174 -15.16 -16.91 -0.49
CA ASP A 174 -16.26 -16.00 -0.83
C ASP A 174 -16.53 -15.89 -2.34
N ILE A 175 -15.67 -16.46 -3.19
CA ILE A 175 -15.78 -16.44 -4.67
C ILE A 175 -15.77 -17.87 -5.27
N GLU A 176 -16.41 -18.05 -6.42
CA GLU A 176 -16.32 -19.30 -7.20
C GLU A 176 -14.91 -19.50 -7.78
N GLU A 177 -14.53 -20.75 -8.09
CA GLU A 177 -13.18 -21.30 -8.33
C GLU A 177 -12.17 -20.48 -9.18
N MET A 178 -12.60 -19.47 -9.95
CA MET A 178 -11.71 -18.52 -10.61
C MET A 178 -12.17 -17.08 -10.42
N ALA A 179 -11.38 -16.30 -9.70
CA ALA A 179 -11.54 -14.85 -9.64
C ALA A 179 -11.44 -14.25 -11.05
N THR A 180 -12.48 -13.55 -11.46
CA THR A 180 -12.62 -12.87 -12.74
C THR A 180 -12.36 -11.37 -12.57
N ALA A 181 -12.14 -10.66 -13.69
CA ALA A 181 -12.04 -9.21 -13.67
C ALA A 181 -13.31 -8.51 -13.13
N THR A 182 -14.46 -9.20 -13.21
CA THR A 182 -15.75 -8.74 -12.70
C THR A 182 -15.86 -8.80 -11.18
N ASP A 183 -15.15 -9.71 -10.50
CA ASP A 183 -15.14 -9.76 -9.03
C ASP A 183 -14.39 -8.55 -8.41
N LEU A 184 -13.63 -7.84 -9.25
CA LEU A 184 -12.79 -6.68 -8.89
C LEU A 184 -13.59 -5.38 -8.88
N ASP A 185 -14.51 -5.26 -9.83
CA ASP A 185 -15.44 -4.13 -9.92
C ASP A 185 -16.41 -4.12 -8.72
N GLU A 186 -16.63 -5.28 -8.09
CA GLU A 186 -17.47 -5.43 -6.90
C GLU A 186 -16.74 -5.12 -5.58
N ASP A 187 -15.42 -4.92 -5.60
CA ASP A 187 -14.64 -4.50 -4.42
C ASP A 187 -13.53 -3.47 -4.67
N PRO A 188 -13.90 -2.23 -5.07
CA PRO A 188 -12.93 -1.19 -5.37
C PRO A 188 -12.09 -0.78 -4.15
N ALA A 189 -10.88 -0.28 -4.45
CA ALA A 189 -9.87 0.21 -3.51
C ALA A 189 -10.39 1.15 -2.39
N ALA A 190 -11.50 1.85 -2.66
CA ALA A 190 -11.98 2.93 -1.84
C ALA A 190 -12.76 2.44 -0.61
N ILE A 191 -12.30 2.88 0.56
CA ILE A 191 -12.91 2.62 1.88
C ILE A 191 -13.06 3.90 2.68
N VAL A 192 -13.92 3.87 3.71
CA VAL A 192 -14.13 4.98 4.64
C VAL A 192 -14.24 4.50 6.08
N ALA A 193 -13.65 5.22 7.01
CA ALA A 193 -13.68 4.92 8.45
C ALA A 193 -13.95 6.16 9.30
N ASP A 194 -14.96 6.08 10.17
CA ASP A 194 -15.13 7.05 11.26
C ASP A 194 -14.06 6.79 12.32
N VAL A 195 -13.14 7.74 12.47
CA VAL A 195 -12.02 7.66 13.41
C VAL A 195 -12.26 8.44 14.71
N ALA A 196 -13.24 9.35 14.75
CA ALA A 196 -13.59 10.14 15.92
C ALA A 196 -15.01 10.72 15.84
N THR A 197 -15.76 10.62 16.94
CA THR A 197 -17.12 11.18 17.04
C THR A 197 -17.16 12.43 17.93
N ASP A 198 -17.72 13.52 17.41
CA ASP A 198 -18.16 14.68 18.19
C ASP A 198 -19.61 14.47 18.67
N PRO A 199 -19.85 14.41 19.99
CA PRO A 199 -21.20 14.28 20.55
C PRO A 199 -22.18 15.39 20.11
N ASN A 200 -21.70 16.51 19.56
CA ASN A 200 -22.54 17.58 19.03
C ASN A 200 -23.10 17.30 17.63
N GLY A 201 -22.84 16.11 17.06
CA GLY A 201 -23.54 15.62 15.86
C GLY A 201 -22.67 15.43 14.62
N GLN A 202 -21.34 15.40 14.76
CA GLN A 202 -20.41 15.15 13.66
C GLN A 202 -19.50 13.97 13.94
N VAL A 203 -18.95 13.39 12.88
CA VAL A 203 -17.87 12.40 12.92
C VAL A 203 -16.73 12.88 12.03
N LEU A 204 -15.50 12.47 12.34
CA LEU A 204 -14.33 12.64 11.50
C LEU A 204 -14.16 11.36 10.69
N GLU A 205 -14.27 11.49 9.37
CA GLU A 205 -14.08 10.40 8.42
C GLU A 205 -12.67 10.50 7.83
N GLU A 206 -11.98 9.36 7.78
CA GLU A 206 -10.78 9.14 6.99
C GLU A 206 -11.12 8.16 5.88
N ALA A 207 -10.71 8.45 4.65
CA ALA A 207 -11.08 7.62 3.51
C ALA A 207 -9.96 7.50 2.48
N THR A 208 -9.87 6.34 1.84
CA THR A 208 -9.09 6.13 0.62
C THR A 208 -10.03 6.13 -0.58
N GLY A 209 -9.61 6.72 -1.71
CA GLY A 209 -10.39 6.75 -2.94
C GLY A 209 -9.79 5.94 -4.07
N LYS A 210 -9.96 6.42 -5.31
CA LYS A 210 -9.35 5.83 -6.50
C LYS A 210 -7.83 5.85 -6.40
N ILE A 211 -7.18 4.80 -6.89
CA ILE A 211 -5.71 4.72 -6.91
C ILE A 211 -5.16 5.80 -7.86
N PHE A 212 -4.27 6.63 -7.36
CA PHE A 212 -3.60 7.65 -8.16
C PHE A 212 -2.32 7.09 -8.77
N ASN A 213 -1.99 7.56 -9.97
CA ASN A 213 -0.73 7.23 -10.61
C ASN A 213 0.35 8.21 -10.15
N ILE A 214 1.51 7.69 -9.77
CA ILE A 214 2.72 8.48 -9.58
C ILE A 214 3.71 8.22 -10.71
N TYR A 215 4.41 9.27 -11.13
CA TYR A 215 5.50 9.19 -12.11
C TYR A 215 6.79 9.68 -11.45
N VAL A 216 7.85 8.86 -11.52
CA VAL A 216 9.11 9.13 -10.83
C VAL A 216 10.27 8.94 -11.79
N ILE A 217 11.26 9.84 -11.75
CA ILE A 217 12.52 9.62 -12.46
C ILE A 217 13.48 8.92 -11.51
N ALA A 218 13.72 7.63 -11.74
CA ALA A 218 14.57 6.79 -10.89
C ALA A 218 15.85 6.36 -11.63
N PRO A 219 16.99 6.19 -10.94
CA PRO A 219 18.18 5.59 -11.52
C PRO A 219 17.97 4.08 -11.67
N VAL A 220 18.05 3.55 -12.89
CA VAL A 220 18.01 2.11 -13.17
C VAL A 220 19.23 1.78 -14.01
N GLU A 221 20.16 0.99 -13.44
CA GLU A 221 21.48 0.70 -14.03
C GLU A 221 22.25 1.97 -14.48
N GLY A 222 22.29 2.99 -13.62
CA GLY A 222 23.00 4.24 -13.90
C GLY A 222 22.35 5.11 -14.99
N LYS A 223 21.15 4.76 -15.47
CA LYS A 223 20.35 5.59 -16.39
C LYS A 223 19.10 6.10 -15.69
N LEU A 224 18.79 7.38 -15.88
CA LEU A 224 17.51 7.92 -15.42
C LEU A 224 16.37 7.37 -16.29
N LYS A 225 15.39 6.75 -15.65
CA LYS A 225 14.18 6.22 -16.29
C LYS A 225 12.94 6.78 -15.63
N LEU A 226 11.92 7.03 -16.45
CA LEU A 226 10.58 7.32 -15.96
C LEU A 226 9.92 6.01 -15.53
N THR A 227 9.62 5.88 -14.25
CA THR A 227 8.83 4.80 -13.68
C THR A 227 7.41 5.29 -13.40
N LYS A 228 6.46 4.36 -13.36
CA LYS A 228 5.07 4.59 -13.01
C LYS A 228 4.70 3.68 -11.84
N GLY A 229 4.04 4.23 -10.83
CA GLY A 229 3.55 3.49 -9.68
C GLY A 229 2.15 3.91 -9.26
N ALA A 230 1.67 3.33 -8.15
CA ALA A 230 0.40 3.61 -7.54
C ALA A 230 0.60 4.31 -6.17
N VAL A 231 -0.26 5.27 -5.86
CA VAL A 231 -0.31 5.95 -4.55
C VAL A 231 -1.77 6.14 -4.10
N TYR A 232 -1.98 6.21 -2.79
CA TYR A 232 -3.31 6.47 -2.22
C TYR A 232 -3.85 7.85 -2.64
N SER A 233 -5.16 7.96 -2.80
CA SER A 233 -5.87 9.22 -2.66
C SER A 233 -6.49 9.26 -1.27
N GLN A 234 -5.92 10.06 -0.37
CA GLN A 234 -6.37 10.18 1.02
C GLN A 234 -7.32 11.37 1.18
N TYR A 235 -8.41 11.15 1.92
CA TYR A 235 -9.40 12.17 2.27
C TYR A 235 -9.59 12.21 3.78
N GLU A 236 -9.67 13.41 4.33
CA GLU A 236 -10.03 13.69 5.72
C GLU A 236 -11.16 14.73 5.69
N PHE A 237 -12.32 14.41 6.27
CA PHE A 237 -13.46 15.32 6.28
C PHE A 237 -14.44 15.02 7.42
N THR A 238 -15.27 16.00 7.78
CA THR A 238 -16.34 15.81 8.75
C THR A 238 -17.63 15.34 8.08
N TRP A 239 -18.38 14.45 8.73
CA TRP A 239 -19.67 13.95 8.24
C TRP A 239 -20.76 13.96 9.33
N PRO A 240 -22.05 14.07 8.99
CA PRO A 240 -23.13 14.03 9.99
C PRO A 240 -23.22 12.70 10.75
N LEU A 241 -23.28 12.76 12.08
CA LEU A 241 -23.34 11.58 12.96
C LEU A 241 -24.59 10.71 12.71
N ASN A 242 -25.70 11.32 12.30
CA ASN A 242 -26.96 10.62 12.01
C ASN A 242 -26.98 9.94 10.63
N ASP A 243 -25.91 10.08 9.84
CA ASP A 243 -25.78 9.50 8.50
C ASP A 243 -24.39 8.86 8.30
N ARG A 244 -23.93 8.03 9.24
CA ARG A 244 -22.62 7.36 9.14
C ARG A 244 -22.39 6.73 7.75
N LEU A 245 -21.22 7.00 7.18
CA LEU A 245 -20.87 6.49 5.87
C LEU A 245 -20.60 4.99 5.89
N THR A 246 -20.87 4.36 4.75
CA THR A 246 -20.46 3.01 4.43
C THR A 246 -19.59 3.07 3.18
N ASP A 247 -18.75 2.05 2.94
CA ASP A 247 -17.92 2.01 1.73
C ASP A 247 -18.75 2.15 0.46
N LYS A 248 -19.95 1.55 0.42
CA LYS A 248 -20.89 1.70 -0.69
C LYS A 248 -21.28 3.16 -0.93
N LYS A 249 -21.71 3.89 0.11
CA LYS A 249 -22.06 5.32 -0.02
C LYS A 249 -20.84 6.16 -0.41
N TRP A 250 -19.67 5.84 0.14
CA TRP A 250 -18.43 6.53 -0.20
C TRP A 250 -18.05 6.34 -1.68
N ARG A 251 -18.13 5.10 -2.18
CA ARG A 251 -17.92 4.77 -3.59
C ARG A 251 -18.92 5.51 -4.49
N GLU A 252 -20.19 5.63 -4.09
CA GLU A 252 -21.20 6.44 -4.81
C GLU A 252 -20.85 7.94 -4.82
N ILE A 253 -20.28 8.49 -3.74
CA ILE A 253 -19.80 9.88 -3.68
C ILE A 253 -18.63 10.10 -4.64
N LEU A 254 -17.70 9.14 -4.75
CA LEU A 254 -16.53 9.21 -5.62
C LEU A 254 -16.87 9.22 -7.13
N GLU A 255 -18.06 8.78 -7.51
CA GLU A 255 -18.54 8.85 -8.90
C GLU A 255 -19.07 10.25 -9.28
N ASP A 256 -19.39 11.09 -8.29
CA ASP A 256 -19.88 12.44 -8.49
C ASP A 256 -18.84 13.48 -8.03
N LYS A 257 -18.05 13.99 -8.98
CA LYS A 257 -17.01 15.01 -8.70
C LYS A 257 -17.53 16.24 -7.95
N SER A 258 -18.83 16.56 -8.03
CA SER A 258 -19.39 17.71 -7.33
C SER A 258 -19.62 17.46 -5.82
N LYS A 259 -19.65 16.19 -5.40
CA LYS A 259 -19.85 15.76 -4.01
C LYS A 259 -18.59 15.28 -3.33
N MET A 260 -17.54 14.99 -4.10
CA MET A 260 -16.27 14.52 -3.57
C MET A 260 -15.64 15.58 -2.65
N PRO A 261 -15.25 15.20 -1.41
CA PRO A 261 -14.48 16.08 -0.54
C PRO A 261 -13.18 16.51 -1.21
N SER A 262 -12.70 17.71 -0.89
CA SER A 262 -11.37 18.16 -1.33
C SER A 262 -10.29 17.30 -0.69
N LEU A 263 -9.25 16.95 -1.46
CA LEU A 263 -8.04 16.36 -0.90
C LEU A 263 -7.41 17.32 0.12
N PRO A 264 -6.71 16.80 1.15
CA PRO A 264 -6.04 17.64 2.13
C PRO A 264 -5.08 18.64 1.46
N GLU A 265 -5.10 19.91 1.89
CA GLU A 265 -4.35 21.01 1.25
C GLU A 265 -2.85 20.72 1.08
N TRP A 266 -2.24 19.99 2.02
CA TRP A 266 -0.84 19.63 2.00
C TRP A 266 -0.47 18.65 0.87
N THR A 267 -1.45 17.99 0.23
CA THR A 267 -1.23 17.08 -0.91
C THR A 267 -0.95 17.81 -2.23
N LYS A 268 -1.34 19.08 -2.34
CA LYS A 268 -1.17 19.90 -3.57
C LYS A 268 0.29 20.07 -4.01
N VAL A 269 1.24 19.79 -3.11
CA VAL A 269 2.68 19.88 -3.42
C VAL A 269 3.19 18.72 -4.28
N PHE A 270 2.45 17.60 -4.36
CA PHE A 270 2.86 16.41 -5.12
C PHE A 270 1.77 15.86 -6.06
N ILE A 271 0.53 16.35 -5.96
CA ILE A 271 -0.57 15.97 -6.85
C ILE A 271 -0.76 17.03 -7.94
N ALA A 272 -0.89 16.59 -9.19
CA ALA A 272 -1.27 17.40 -10.33
C ALA A 272 -2.62 16.91 -10.88
N GLU A 273 -3.52 17.85 -11.24
CA GLU A 273 -4.86 17.59 -11.80
C GLU A 273 -4.89 17.63 -13.33
#